data_AF-A0A285S7U2-F1
#
_entry.id   AF-A0A285S7U2-F1
#
_cell.length_a   1.000
_cell.length_b   1.000
_cell.length_c   1.000
_cell.angle_alpha   90.00
_cell.angle_beta   90.00
_cell.angle_gamma   90.00
#
_symmetry.space_group_name_H-M   'P 1'
#
loop_
_entity.id
_entity.type
_entity.pdbx_description
1 polymer ?
#
loop_
_entity_poly.entity_id
_entity_poly.type
_entity_poly.pdbx_seq_one_letter_code
_entity_poly.pdbx_strand_id
1 'polypeptide(L)'
;MPFPFPRLLVRSLACLSLFAFAPLPALADLQSVLQRERTELAEMCGATMQFLEGFAREVNVDGNGAPDILVDYGQLSCDGTRMMFCGSAGCTQKIYLARADGSHAMVAEFLAYELRFDRPSEGTFLAVLHGGSCGRAGVETCFQRYALSGETVEMLQEEPRDRWSFAPAPVPSATLATSQGDSLRLVCDGGSLRIQYGPTWMWEENGSISQHARDLARAQDRLEIEIEVDGGQPTAVPFMIEETARVLQSPTLAPGQPFFAALMPGSFVELHLGGSLEHLRSFTLKGSSQAVGGLLQACGRG
;
A
#
# COMPACT_ATOMS: atom_id res chain seq x y z
N MET A 1 45.68 31.76 78.31
CA MET A 1 45.91 30.31 78.26
C MET A 1 45.12 29.76 77.08
N PRO A 2 45.74 29.36 75.96
CA PRO A 2 45.01 28.74 74.85
C PRO A 2 45.12 27.21 74.92
N PHE A 3 43.99 26.53 74.73
CA PHE A 3 43.88 25.08 74.57
C PHE A 3 44.27 24.64 73.15
N PRO A 4 44.82 23.41 72.95
CA PRO A 4 45.20 22.93 71.64
C PRO A 4 44.03 22.24 70.92
N PHE A 5 43.87 22.52 69.63
CA PHE A 5 42.98 21.79 68.72
C PHE A 5 43.66 20.51 68.17
N PRO A 6 42.96 19.38 68.03
CA PRO A 6 43.51 18.18 67.40
C PRO A 6 43.33 18.24 65.88
N ARG A 7 44.40 17.90 65.14
CA ARG A 7 44.40 17.75 63.68
C ARG A 7 43.74 16.43 63.29
N LEU A 8 42.59 16.49 62.61
CA LEU A 8 41.98 15.37 61.91
C LEU A 8 42.64 15.20 60.52
N LEU A 9 43.34 14.08 60.35
CA LEU A 9 43.84 13.60 59.05
C LEU A 9 42.67 13.01 58.25
N VAL A 10 42.20 13.74 57.24
CA VAL A 10 41.26 13.21 56.23
C VAL A 10 42.07 12.46 55.17
N ARG A 11 41.96 11.13 55.14
CA ARG A 11 42.44 10.29 54.05
C ARG A 11 41.36 10.26 52.95
N SER A 12 41.57 10.99 51.87
CA SER A 12 40.73 10.92 50.67
C SER A 12 41.03 9.64 49.88
N LEU A 13 40.12 8.67 49.89
CA LEU A 13 40.08 7.59 48.90
C LEU A 13 39.51 8.14 47.60
N ALA A 14 40.34 8.24 46.56
CA ALA A 14 39.89 8.48 45.19
C ALA A 14 39.32 7.18 44.62
N CYS A 15 37.99 7.03 44.62
CA CYS A 15 37.30 6.01 43.84
C CYS A 15 37.34 6.40 42.36
N LEU A 16 38.27 5.81 41.60
CA LEU A 16 38.26 5.88 40.13
C LEU A 16 37.11 5.00 39.61
N SER A 17 35.99 5.62 39.25
CA SER A 17 34.87 4.97 38.57
C SER A 17 35.22 4.77 37.09
N LEU A 18 35.66 3.57 36.72
CA LEU A 18 35.71 3.13 35.33
C LEU A 18 34.27 2.96 34.82
N PHE A 19 33.74 3.98 34.15
CA PHE A 19 32.55 3.82 33.32
C PHE A 19 32.92 2.97 32.10
N ALA A 20 32.50 1.71 32.11
CA ALA A 20 32.51 0.88 30.91
C ALA A 20 31.54 1.50 29.89
N PHE A 21 32.10 2.21 28.90
CA PHE A 21 31.37 2.56 27.69
C PHE A 21 31.05 1.25 26.95
N ALA A 22 29.86 0.70 27.18
CA ALA A 22 29.31 -0.27 26.25
C ALA A 22 29.12 0.46 24.90
N PRO A 23 29.70 -0.03 23.80
CA PRO A 23 29.40 0.53 22.49
C PRO A 23 27.89 0.40 22.29
N LEU A 24 27.20 1.52 22.10
CA LEU A 24 25.83 1.52 21.63
C LEU A 24 25.81 0.74 20.31
N PRO A 25 24.85 -0.18 20.10
CA PRO A 25 24.70 -0.81 18.80
C PRO A 25 24.60 0.31 17.77
N ALA A 26 25.48 0.28 16.77
CA ALA A 26 25.42 1.21 15.66
C ALA A 26 24.06 0.97 14.99
N LEU A 27 23.18 1.96 15.05
CA LEU A 27 21.97 1.98 14.23
C LEU A 27 22.45 1.85 12.78
N ALA A 28 22.22 0.70 12.14
CA ALA A 28 22.43 0.59 10.72
C ALA A 28 21.31 1.42 10.08
N ASP A 29 21.71 2.52 9.47
CA ASP A 29 20.82 3.45 8.80
C ASP A 29 20.87 3.19 7.28
N LEU A 30 20.10 3.96 6.52
CA LEU A 30 20.08 3.95 5.05
C LEU A 30 21.50 3.88 4.42
N GLN A 31 22.53 4.47 5.04
CA GLN A 31 23.90 4.45 4.49
C GLN A 31 24.52 3.06 4.51
N SER A 32 24.16 2.21 5.48
CA SER A 32 24.65 0.85 5.55
C SER A 32 24.14 0.00 4.37
N VAL A 33 22.87 0.17 3.98
CA VAL A 33 22.27 -0.47 2.80
C VAL A 33 22.94 0.06 1.54
N LEU A 34 23.10 1.38 1.40
CA LEU A 34 23.80 1.98 0.26
C LEU A 34 25.25 1.46 0.11
N GLN A 35 25.97 1.29 1.22
CA GLN A 35 27.34 0.77 1.18
C GLN A 35 27.38 -0.72 0.79
N ARG A 36 26.39 -1.50 1.24
CA ARG A 36 26.22 -2.90 0.83
C ARG A 36 25.97 -2.98 -0.68
N GLU A 37 24.99 -2.24 -1.20
CA GLU A 37 24.68 -2.18 -2.63
C GLU A 37 25.87 -1.72 -3.46
N ARG A 38 26.62 -0.71 -2.98
CA ARG A 38 27.83 -0.24 -3.65
C ARG A 38 28.88 -1.34 -3.79
N THR A 39 28.99 -2.19 -2.78
CA THR A 39 29.93 -3.31 -2.78
C THR A 39 29.48 -4.40 -3.73
N GLU A 40 28.19 -4.76 -3.70
CA GLU A 40 27.61 -5.78 -4.59
C GLU A 40 27.66 -5.38 -6.07
N LEU A 41 27.47 -4.11 -6.37
CA LEU A 41 27.42 -3.59 -7.74
C LEU A 41 28.79 -3.21 -8.31
N ALA A 42 29.86 -3.19 -7.50
CA ALA A 42 31.17 -2.67 -7.89
C ALA A 42 31.76 -3.38 -9.12
N GLU A 43 31.62 -4.71 -9.21
CA GLU A 43 32.13 -5.49 -10.33
C GLU A 43 31.33 -5.28 -11.62
N MET A 44 30.02 -5.03 -11.51
CA MET A 44 29.13 -4.86 -12.67
C MET A 44 29.13 -3.44 -13.23
N CYS A 45 29.20 -2.45 -12.35
CA CYS A 45 29.06 -1.04 -12.70
C CYS A 45 30.37 -0.26 -12.78
N GLY A 46 31.47 -0.83 -12.26
CA GLY A 46 32.77 -0.19 -12.28
C GLY A 46 32.83 1.13 -11.51
N ALA A 47 33.75 2.01 -11.91
CA ALA A 47 34.11 3.21 -11.15
C ALA A 47 33.11 4.38 -11.26
N THR A 48 32.18 4.33 -12.22
CA THR A 48 31.27 5.45 -12.56
C THR A 48 29.87 5.31 -12.00
N MET A 49 29.66 4.34 -11.11
CA MET A 49 28.37 4.07 -10.50
C MET A 49 27.80 5.26 -9.71
N GLN A 50 26.56 5.62 -9.99
CA GLN A 50 25.83 6.69 -9.35
C GLN A 50 24.47 6.18 -8.86
N PHE A 51 24.18 6.44 -7.59
CA PHE A 51 22.85 6.29 -7.01
C PHE A 51 22.12 7.62 -7.16
N LEU A 52 21.04 7.62 -7.95
CA LEU A 52 20.22 8.81 -8.16
C LEU A 52 19.19 8.96 -7.04
N GLU A 53 18.48 10.09 -7.06
CA GLU A 53 17.35 10.30 -6.16
C GLU A 53 16.33 9.17 -6.32
N GLY A 54 15.88 8.61 -5.20
CA GLY A 54 14.96 7.47 -5.17
C GLY A 54 15.62 6.08 -5.25
N PHE A 55 16.95 5.98 -5.46
CA PHE A 55 17.64 4.68 -5.47
C PHE A 55 17.44 3.89 -4.19
N ALA A 56 17.43 4.55 -3.03
CA ALA A 56 17.07 3.93 -1.78
C ALA A 56 16.22 4.89 -0.96
N ARG A 57 15.14 4.40 -0.36
CA ARG A 57 14.21 5.19 0.44
C ARG A 57 13.62 4.39 1.59
N GLU A 58 13.29 5.09 2.66
CA GLU A 58 12.61 4.50 3.81
C GLU A 58 11.15 4.13 3.44
N VAL A 59 10.73 2.96 3.91
CA VAL A 59 9.39 2.41 3.81
C VAL A 59 9.05 1.69 5.12
N ASN A 60 7.80 1.26 5.28
CA ASN A 60 7.37 0.44 6.40
C ASN A 60 6.64 -0.77 5.82
N VAL A 61 7.35 -1.89 5.68
CA VAL A 61 6.86 -3.09 4.99
C VAL A 61 6.11 -4.00 5.95
N ASP A 62 6.60 -4.15 7.19
CA ASP A 62 6.05 -5.08 8.18
C ASP A 62 5.10 -4.42 9.20
N GLY A 63 4.97 -3.10 9.18
CA GLY A 63 4.09 -2.34 10.05
C GLY A 63 4.64 -2.10 11.45
N ASN A 64 5.89 -2.44 11.73
CA ASN A 64 6.48 -2.32 13.07
C ASN A 64 6.90 -0.87 13.42
N GLY A 65 6.94 0.03 12.43
CA GLY A 65 7.27 1.45 12.60
C GLY A 65 8.76 1.78 12.59
N ALA A 66 9.65 0.79 12.54
CA ALA A 66 11.05 0.96 12.18
C ALA A 66 11.19 1.15 10.65
N PRO A 67 12.13 1.99 10.19
CA PRO A 67 12.30 2.25 8.77
C PRO A 67 12.98 1.08 8.06
N ASP A 68 12.20 0.38 7.24
CA ASP A 68 12.69 -0.54 6.22
C ASP A 68 13.19 0.25 5.01
N ILE A 69 13.98 -0.37 4.15
CA ILE A 69 14.54 0.30 2.96
C ILE A 69 14.06 -0.41 1.69
N LEU A 70 13.47 0.35 0.77
CA LEU A 70 13.30 -0.06 -0.61
C LEU A 70 14.50 0.44 -1.41
N VAL A 71 15.13 -0.44 -2.17
CA VAL A 71 16.14 -0.10 -3.18
C VAL A 71 15.53 -0.28 -4.58
N ASP A 72 15.68 0.71 -5.46
CA ASP A 72 15.19 0.72 -6.84
C ASP A 72 16.32 0.95 -7.84
N TYR A 73 16.66 -0.09 -8.60
CA TYR A 73 17.73 -0.04 -9.59
C TYR A 73 17.32 0.76 -10.84
N GLY A 74 16.05 1.15 -11.01
CA GLY A 74 15.66 2.15 -12.01
C GLY A 74 16.31 3.52 -11.79
N GLN A 75 16.78 3.78 -10.56
CA GLN A 75 17.51 4.98 -10.17
C GLN A 75 19.03 4.72 -10.03
N LEU A 76 19.53 3.63 -10.61
CA LEU A 76 20.96 3.32 -10.69
C LEU A 76 21.50 3.75 -12.06
N SER A 77 22.64 4.43 -12.08
CA SER A 77 23.39 4.67 -13.31
C SER A 77 24.78 4.06 -13.23
N CYS A 78 25.13 3.25 -14.23
CA CYS A 78 26.43 2.62 -14.38
C CYS A 78 26.99 3.03 -15.74
N ASP A 79 28.17 3.66 -15.79
CA ASP A 79 28.77 4.21 -17.01
C ASP A 79 27.81 5.09 -17.84
N GLY A 80 26.91 5.82 -17.18
CA GLY A 80 25.92 6.67 -17.84
C GLY A 80 24.71 5.93 -18.43
N THR A 81 24.62 4.60 -18.32
CA THR A 81 23.40 3.84 -18.65
C THR A 81 22.56 3.60 -17.40
N ARG A 82 21.23 3.68 -17.54
CA ARG A 82 20.24 3.39 -16.48
C ARG A 82 19.46 2.09 -16.73
N MET A 83 19.75 1.40 -17.84
CA MET A 83 18.95 0.26 -18.28
C MET A 83 19.60 -1.09 -17.98
N MET A 84 20.79 -1.11 -17.35
CA MET A 84 21.55 -2.36 -17.15
C MET A 84 20.76 -3.40 -16.32
N PHE A 85 19.94 -2.93 -15.38
CA PHE A 85 19.13 -3.78 -14.50
C PHE A 85 17.62 -3.61 -14.75
N CYS A 86 17.26 -3.11 -15.93
CA CYS A 86 15.90 -2.88 -16.34
C CYS A 86 15.61 -3.57 -17.67
N GLY A 87 14.42 -4.14 -17.81
CA GLY A 87 13.95 -4.77 -19.04
C GLY A 87 12.45 -4.53 -19.25
N SER A 88 11.83 -5.31 -20.13
CA SER A 88 10.38 -5.21 -20.38
C SER A 88 9.53 -5.53 -19.15
N ALA A 89 10.11 -6.25 -18.18
CA ALA A 89 9.45 -6.61 -16.93
C ALA A 89 9.66 -5.61 -15.78
N GLY A 90 10.28 -4.46 -16.06
CA GLY A 90 10.60 -3.43 -15.07
C GLY A 90 12.06 -3.47 -14.65
N CYS A 91 12.35 -2.93 -13.47
CA CYS A 91 13.69 -2.83 -12.90
C CYS A 91 13.81 -3.67 -11.64
N THR A 92 15.04 -4.08 -11.30
CA THR A 92 15.30 -4.76 -10.03
C THR A 92 14.96 -3.82 -8.86
N GLN A 93 14.14 -4.32 -7.94
CA GLN A 93 13.78 -3.66 -6.68
C GLN A 93 14.02 -4.63 -5.53
N LYS A 94 14.68 -4.17 -4.46
CA LYS A 94 15.00 -4.98 -3.28
C LYS A 94 14.36 -4.41 -2.03
N ILE A 95 13.93 -5.29 -1.13
CA ILE A 95 13.38 -4.94 0.17
C ILE A 95 14.38 -5.32 1.26
N TYR A 96 14.73 -4.34 2.09
CA TYR A 96 15.61 -4.48 3.24
C TYR A 96 14.81 -4.23 4.53
N LEU A 97 14.54 -5.31 5.27
CA LEU A 97 13.78 -5.27 6.53
C LEU A 97 14.68 -4.87 7.70
N ALA A 98 14.23 -3.92 8.52
CA ALA A 98 14.92 -3.53 9.75
C ALA A 98 14.84 -4.65 10.81
N ARG A 99 15.95 -4.91 11.50
CA ARG A 99 16.05 -5.85 12.61
C ARG A 99 16.16 -5.14 13.94
N ALA A 100 15.81 -5.85 15.03
CA ALA A 100 15.89 -5.33 16.39
C ALA A 100 17.32 -4.97 16.84
N ASP A 101 18.36 -5.55 16.23
CA ASP A 101 19.76 -5.21 16.47
C ASP A 101 20.22 -3.94 15.72
N GLY A 102 19.30 -3.30 14.99
CA GLY A 102 19.54 -2.12 14.19
C GLY A 102 20.08 -2.41 12.79
N SER A 103 20.29 -3.68 12.39
CA SER A 103 20.74 -4.04 11.04
C SER A 103 19.59 -4.18 10.04
N HIS A 104 19.91 -4.21 8.74
CA HIS A 104 18.93 -4.52 7.69
C HIS A 104 19.19 -5.88 6.99
N ALA A 105 18.11 -6.65 6.85
CA ALA A 105 18.03 -7.93 6.16
C ALA A 105 17.52 -7.74 4.73
N MET A 106 18.23 -8.18 3.70
CA MET A 106 17.59 -8.29 2.38
C MET A 106 16.62 -9.47 2.42
N VAL A 107 15.32 -9.21 2.33
CA VAL A 107 14.27 -10.23 2.45
C VAL A 107 13.59 -10.56 1.13
N ALA A 108 13.73 -9.68 0.13
CA ALA A 108 13.09 -9.87 -1.17
C ALA A 108 13.84 -9.12 -2.28
N GLU A 109 13.81 -9.71 -3.47
CA GLU A 109 14.22 -9.07 -4.73
C GLU A 109 13.13 -9.34 -5.77
N PHE A 110 12.76 -8.29 -6.50
CA PHE A 110 11.73 -8.31 -7.54
C PHE A 110 12.26 -7.72 -8.83
N LEU A 111 11.87 -8.31 -9.96
CA LEU A 111 11.87 -7.61 -11.24
C LEU A 111 10.46 -7.05 -11.45
N ALA A 112 10.28 -5.77 -11.16
CA ALA A 112 8.98 -5.12 -11.07
C ALA A 112 8.98 -3.74 -11.73
N TYR A 113 7.81 -3.32 -12.20
CA TYR A 113 7.60 -1.91 -12.55
C TYR A 113 7.60 -1.04 -11.30
N GLU A 114 7.00 -1.52 -10.20
CA GLU A 114 6.85 -0.77 -8.96
C GLU A 114 6.52 -1.71 -7.79
N LEU A 115 7.06 -1.42 -6.60
CA LEU A 115 6.57 -1.96 -5.33
C LEU A 115 5.82 -0.86 -4.55
N ARG A 116 4.55 -1.11 -4.26
CA ARG A 116 3.64 -0.19 -3.53
C ARG A 116 3.38 -0.69 -2.13
N PHE A 117 3.76 0.11 -1.14
CA PHE A 117 3.49 -0.13 0.28
C PHE A 117 2.19 0.60 0.67
N ASP A 118 1.08 0.12 0.13
CA ASP A 118 -0.25 0.74 0.25
C ASP A 118 -0.97 0.41 1.58
N ARG A 119 -0.49 -0.61 2.31
CA ARG A 119 -1.04 -1.05 3.60
C ARG A 119 0.06 -1.36 4.62
N PRO A 120 0.87 -0.34 4.99
CA PRO A 120 2.06 -0.56 5.83
C PRO A 120 1.74 -1.21 7.17
N SER A 121 0.58 -0.94 7.79
CA SER A 121 0.17 -1.55 9.06
C SER A 121 -0.26 -3.02 8.96
N GLU A 122 -0.40 -3.58 7.75
CA GLU A 122 -0.88 -4.95 7.54
C GLU A 122 0.26 -5.94 7.22
N GLY A 123 1.51 -5.47 7.08
CA GLY A 123 2.60 -6.33 6.65
C GLY A 123 2.44 -6.81 5.19
N THR A 124 1.72 -6.06 4.36
CA THR A 124 1.48 -6.41 2.95
C THR A 124 1.84 -5.29 2.00
N PHE A 125 2.24 -5.65 0.78
CA PHE A 125 2.54 -4.72 -0.28
C PHE A 125 2.10 -5.26 -1.63
N LEU A 126 1.93 -4.38 -2.60
CA LEU A 126 1.53 -4.71 -3.96
C LEU A 126 2.74 -4.59 -4.91
N ALA A 127 3.06 -5.67 -5.61
CA ALA A 127 4.00 -5.65 -6.70
C ALA A 127 3.27 -5.42 -8.03
N VAL A 128 3.69 -4.39 -8.77
CA VAL A 128 3.25 -4.10 -10.13
C VAL A 128 4.25 -4.75 -11.07
N LEU A 129 3.82 -5.80 -11.76
CA LEU A 129 4.66 -6.74 -12.48
C LEU A 129 4.27 -6.83 -13.95
N HIS A 130 5.17 -7.40 -14.75
CA HIS A 130 4.87 -7.86 -16.11
C HIS A 130 3.73 -8.88 -16.11
N GLY A 131 2.84 -8.84 -17.11
CA GLY A 131 1.67 -9.72 -17.17
C GLY A 131 2.01 -11.22 -17.09
N GLY A 132 3.17 -11.60 -17.63
CA GLY A 132 3.68 -12.98 -17.54
C GLY A 132 3.82 -13.51 -16.11
N SER A 133 4.05 -12.65 -15.11
CA SER A 133 4.12 -13.04 -13.69
C SER A 133 2.77 -13.54 -13.14
N CYS A 134 1.66 -13.14 -13.75
CA CYS A 134 0.30 -13.61 -13.45
C CYS A 134 -0.22 -14.59 -14.53
N GLY A 135 0.64 -15.12 -15.41
CA GLY A 135 0.22 -15.98 -16.52
C GLY A 135 -0.57 -15.27 -17.64
N ARG A 136 -0.46 -13.94 -17.74
CA ARG A 136 -1.11 -13.09 -18.76
C ARG A 136 -0.15 -12.73 -19.90
N ALA A 137 -0.64 -12.04 -20.94
CA ALA A 137 0.22 -11.53 -21.98
C ALA A 137 1.19 -10.47 -21.42
N GLY A 138 2.41 -10.38 -21.97
CA GLY A 138 3.44 -9.48 -21.42
C GLY A 138 3.11 -7.99 -21.48
N VAL A 139 2.21 -7.61 -22.39
CA VAL A 139 1.70 -6.22 -22.50
C VAL A 139 0.71 -5.85 -21.40
N GLU A 140 0.17 -6.83 -20.68
CA GLU A 140 -0.77 -6.62 -19.59
C GLU A 140 -0.01 -6.36 -18.29
N THR A 141 -0.60 -5.57 -17.39
CA THR A 141 -0.05 -5.38 -16.05
C THR A 141 -0.56 -6.48 -15.11
N CYS A 142 0.38 -7.13 -14.42
CA CYS A 142 0.12 -8.05 -13.32
C CYS A 142 0.22 -7.28 -12.01
N PHE A 143 -0.71 -7.50 -11.10
CA PHE A 143 -0.69 -6.86 -9.79
C PHE A 143 -0.80 -7.95 -8.74
N GLN A 144 0.31 -8.23 -8.09
CA GLN A 144 0.43 -9.36 -7.17
C GLN A 144 0.67 -8.84 -5.76
N ARG A 145 -0.20 -9.23 -4.82
CA ARG A 145 -0.01 -8.87 -3.42
C ARG A 145 0.89 -9.90 -2.74
N TYR A 146 1.73 -9.41 -1.85
CA TYR A 146 2.61 -10.20 -1.01
C TYR A 146 2.38 -9.85 0.45
N ALA A 147 2.52 -10.84 1.32
CA ALA A 147 2.59 -10.66 2.77
C ALA A 147 4.01 -10.95 3.24
N LEU A 148 4.43 -10.20 4.25
CA LEU A 148 5.67 -10.44 4.96
C LEU A 148 5.33 -11.08 6.31
N SER A 149 5.94 -12.24 6.58
CA SER A 149 5.82 -12.95 7.85
C SER A 149 7.23 -13.23 8.40
N GLY A 150 7.63 -12.45 9.40
CA GLY A 150 9.03 -12.38 9.81
C GLY A 150 9.89 -11.85 8.65
N GLU A 151 10.92 -12.62 8.25
CA GLU A 151 11.77 -12.29 7.10
C GLU A 151 11.34 -13.00 5.79
N THR A 152 10.17 -13.67 5.79
CA THR A 152 9.69 -14.43 4.63
C THR A 152 8.64 -13.65 3.88
N VAL A 153 8.84 -13.47 2.57
CA VAL A 153 7.86 -12.87 1.66
C VAL A 153 7.07 -13.98 0.97
N GLU A 154 5.77 -14.00 1.22
CA GLU A 154 4.84 -14.95 0.63
C GLU A 154 3.90 -14.26 -0.35
N MET A 155 3.76 -14.87 -1.53
CA MET A 155 2.76 -14.44 -2.49
C MET A 155 1.37 -14.74 -1.93
N LEU A 156 0.54 -13.72 -1.74
CA LEU A 156 -0.86 -13.94 -1.42
C LEU A 156 -1.58 -14.43 -2.66
N GLN A 157 -2.56 -15.31 -2.48
CA GLN A 157 -3.41 -15.70 -3.60
C GLN A 157 -4.01 -14.44 -4.23
N GLU A 158 -3.84 -14.27 -5.54
CA GLU A 158 -4.26 -13.06 -6.25
C GLU A 158 -5.70 -12.71 -5.86
N GLU A 159 -5.93 -11.54 -5.28
CA GLU A 159 -7.30 -11.04 -5.15
C GLU A 159 -7.86 -11.02 -6.57
N PRO A 160 -8.94 -11.76 -6.87
CA PRO A 160 -9.34 -11.99 -8.24
C PRO A 160 -9.73 -10.64 -8.86
N ARG A 161 -8.85 -10.10 -9.71
CA ARG A 161 -9.15 -8.86 -10.44
C ARG A 161 -10.20 -9.13 -11.49
N ASP A 162 -10.99 -8.10 -11.78
CA ASP A 162 -12.12 -8.20 -12.72
C ASP A 162 -13.10 -9.32 -12.31
N ARG A 163 -13.20 -9.59 -11.00
CA ARG A 163 -14.17 -10.49 -10.38
C ARG A 163 -14.42 -10.07 -8.93
N TRP A 164 -15.66 -10.21 -8.47
CA TRP A 164 -16.00 -9.96 -7.08
C TRP A 164 -15.49 -11.06 -6.17
N SER A 165 -15.01 -10.67 -5.00
CA SER A 165 -14.59 -11.54 -3.90
C SER A 165 -15.28 -11.13 -2.59
N PHE A 166 -15.44 -12.06 -1.67
CA PHE A 166 -15.99 -11.80 -0.33
C PHE A 166 -14.97 -12.13 0.74
N ALA A 167 -14.80 -11.19 1.67
CA ALA A 167 -13.98 -11.35 2.87
C ALA A 167 -14.87 -11.20 4.11
N PRO A 168 -14.93 -12.20 5.01
CA PRO A 168 -15.78 -12.13 6.20
C PRO A 168 -15.15 -11.31 7.36
N ALA A 169 -13.85 -11.02 7.31
CA ALA A 169 -13.09 -10.35 8.36
C ALA A 169 -12.00 -9.44 7.76
N PRO A 170 -11.50 -8.43 8.51
CA PRO A 170 -11.94 -8.00 9.84
C PRO A 170 -13.30 -7.29 9.85
N VAL A 171 -13.71 -6.74 8.71
CA VAL A 171 -15.06 -6.21 8.47
C VAL A 171 -15.62 -6.90 7.22
N PRO A 172 -16.81 -7.51 7.28
CA PRO A 172 -17.39 -8.19 6.12
C PRO A 172 -17.47 -7.25 4.92
N SER A 173 -16.90 -7.66 3.79
CA SER A 173 -16.92 -6.87 2.57
C SER A 173 -16.94 -7.71 1.30
N ALA A 174 -17.64 -7.20 0.28
CA ALA A 174 -17.60 -7.70 -1.08
C ALA A 174 -16.85 -6.69 -1.94
N THR A 175 -15.80 -7.13 -2.62
CA THR A 175 -14.85 -6.23 -3.29
C THR A 175 -14.59 -6.68 -4.72
N LEU A 176 -14.49 -5.71 -5.61
CA LEU A 176 -13.98 -5.85 -6.96
C LEU A 176 -12.89 -4.79 -7.16
N ALA A 177 -11.71 -5.21 -7.60
CA ALA A 177 -10.69 -4.32 -8.13
C ALA A 177 -10.48 -4.61 -9.62
N THR A 178 -10.38 -3.56 -10.42
CA THR A 178 -10.12 -3.69 -11.85
C THR A 178 -8.63 -3.83 -12.11
N SER A 179 -8.28 -4.38 -13.26
CA SER A 179 -6.90 -4.35 -13.76
C SER A 179 -6.35 -2.92 -13.96
N GLN A 180 -7.21 -1.91 -14.09
CA GLN A 180 -6.79 -0.50 -14.22
C GLN A 180 -6.59 0.21 -12.88
N GLY A 181 -6.91 -0.45 -11.75
CA GLY A 181 -6.70 0.07 -10.39
C GLY A 181 -7.93 0.69 -9.74
N ASP A 182 -9.01 0.92 -10.49
CA ASP A 182 -10.30 1.32 -9.92
C ASP A 182 -10.84 0.18 -9.03
N SER A 183 -11.51 0.53 -7.93
CA SER A 183 -12.08 -0.48 -7.03
C SER A 183 -13.48 -0.12 -6.55
N LEU A 184 -14.35 -1.12 -6.45
CA LEU A 184 -15.68 -1.00 -5.87
C LEU A 184 -15.78 -1.99 -4.71
N ARG A 185 -16.08 -1.46 -3.52
CA ARG A 185 -16.17 -2.25 -2.29
C ARG A 185 -17.49 -1.96 -1.59
N LEU A 186 -18.20 -3.01 -1.22
CA LEU A 186 -19.36 -2.98 -0.36
C LEU A 186 -18.93 -3.45 1.02
N VAL A 187 -19.16 -2.65 2.05
CA VAL A 187 -18.74 -2.92 3.43
C VAL A 187 -19.96 -3.01 4.32
N CYS A 188 -20.03 -4.03 5.17
CA CYS A 188 -21.03 -4.08 6.24
C CYS A 188 -20.47 -3.48 7.53
N ASP A 189 -21.12 -2.43 8.02
CA ASP A 189 -20.80 -1.76 9.27
C ASP A 189 -22.07 -1.66 10.13
N GLY A 190 -22.08 -2.36 11.26
CA GLY A 190 -23.22 -2.34 12.20
C GLY A 190 -24.56 -2.77 11.58
N GLY A 191 -24.56 -3.71 10.63
CA GLY A 191 -25.77 -4.17 9.93
C GLY A 191 -26.27 -3.24 8.82
N SER A 192 -25.53 -2.16 8.54
CA SER A 192 -25.76 -1.27 7.40
C SER A 192 -24.69 -1.48 6.34
N LEU A 193 -25.02 -1.21 5.07
CA LEU A 193 -24.04 -1.27 3.99
C LEU A 193 -23.50 0.11 3.65
N ARG A 194 -22.24 0.18 3.24
CA ARG A 194 -21.65 1.36 2.59
C ARG A 194 -20.99 0.92 1.29
N ILE A 195 -20.99 1.83 0.33
CA ILE A 195 -20.22 1.71 -0.91
C ILE A 195 -18.96 2.55 -0.75
N GLN A 196 -17.81 1.95 -1.01
CA GLN A 196 -16.53 2.62 -1.18
C GLN A 196 -16.11 2.44 -2.64
N TYR A 197 -16.00 3.54 -3.36
CA TYR A 197 -15.46 3.57 -4.71
C TYR A 197 -14.07 4.21 -4.67
N GLY A 198 -13.04 3.49 -5.10
CA GLY A 198 -11.66 3.99 -5.22
C GLY A 198 -11.34 4.32 -6.68
N PRO A 199 -11.68 5.53 -7.19
CA PRO A 199 -11.28 5.99 -8.51
C PRO A 199 -9.79 6.31 -8.57
N THR A 200 -9.11 5.81 -9.60
CA THR A 200 -7.71 6.17 -9.89
C THR A 200 -7.54 7.63 -10.31
N TRP A 201 -8.49 8.19 -11.05
CA TRP A 201 -8.44 9.57 -11.57
C TRP A 201 -8.55 10.67 -10.48
N MET A 202 -8.96 10.29 -9.26
CA MET A 202 -9.17 11.23 -8.16
C MET A 202 -7.88 11.59 -7.43
N TRP A 203 -6.82 10.81 -7.60
CA TRP A 203 -5.59 10.94 -6.83
C TRP A 203 -4.43 11.35 -7.73
N GLU A 204 -3.67 12.35 -7.30
CA GLU A 204 -2.39 12.71 -7.90
C GLU A 204 -1.30 11.71 -7.49
N GLU A 205 -0.18 11.69 -8.21
CA GLU A 205 0.97 10.82 -7.90
C GLU A 205 1.52 11.04 -6.49
N ASN A 206 1.50 12.29 -6.01
CA ASN A 206 1.90 12.65 -4.65
C ASN A 206 0.87 12.24 -3.59
N GLY A 207 -0.26 11.65 -4.00
CA GLY A 207 -1.28 11.15 -3.11
C GLY A 207 -2.34 12.14 -2.66
N SER A 208 -2.28 13.39 -3.11
CA SER A 208 -3.31 14.39 -2.85
C SER A 208 -4.53 14.20 -3.76
N ILE A 209 -5.70 14.73 -3.36
CA ILE A 209 -6.88 14.76 -4.24
C ILE A 209 -6.61 15.68 -5.42
N SER A 210 -6.91 15.21 -6.63
CA SER A 210 -6.81 15.99 -7.86
C SER A 210 -7.71 17.22 -7.84
N GLN A 211 -7.23 18.30 -8.44
CA GLN A 211 -7.99 19.55 -8.52
C GLN A 211 -9.35 19.33 -9.20
N HIS A 212 -9.38 18.47 -10.23
CA HIS A 212 -10.58 18.06 -10.94
C HIS A 212 -11.63 17.43 -10.01
N ALA A 213 -11.23 16.48 -9.15
CA ALA A 213 -12.13 15.87 -8.19
C ALA A 213 -12.67 16.87 -7.16
N ARG A 214 -11.83 17.81 -6.71
CA ARG A 214 -12.27 18.90 -5.81
C ARG A 214 -13.33 19.76 -6.50
N ASP A 215 -13.14 20.10 -7.76
CA ASP A 215 -14.06 20.96 -8.50
C ASP A 215 -15.40 20.29 -8.75
N LEU A 216 -15.42 18.97 -9.01
CA LEU A 216 -16.65 18.19 -9.07
C LEU A 216 -17.40 18.16 -7.72
N ALA A 217 -16.68 18.05 -6.60
CA ALA A 217 -17.30 18.02 -5.26
C ALA A 217 -17.80 19.41 -4.80
N ARG A 218 -17.12 20.49 -5.19
CA ARG A 218 -17.42 21.88 -4.75
C ARG A 218 -18.85 22.33 -5.02
N ALA A 219 -19.52 21.78 -6.03
CA ALA A 219 -20.88 22.18 -6.37
C ALA A 219 -21.89 21.90 -5.23
N GLN A 220 -21.66 20.86 -4.42
CA GLN A 220 -22.62 20.40 -3.40
C GLN A 220 -21.96 19.79 -2.14
N ASP A 221 -20.64 19.94 -1.98
CA ASP A 221 -19.83 19.28 -0.94
C ASP A 221 -20.01 17.74 -0.92
N ARG A 222 -20.37 17.17 -2.08
CA ARG A 222 -20.61 15.75 -2.33
C ARG A 222 -20.59 15.48 -3.83
N LEU A 223 -20.35 14.23 -4.19
CA LEU A 223 -20.41 13.73 -5.57
C LEU A 223 -21.65 12.86 -5.70
N GLU A 224 -22.59 13.26 -6.56
CA GLU A 224 -23.72 12.39 -6.89
C GLU A 224 -23.28 11.40 -7.98
N ILE A 225 -23.38 10.11 -7.68
CA ILE A 225 -23.04 9.03 -8.59
C ILE A 225 -24.31 8.25 -8.86
N GLU A 226 -24.73 8.18 -10.12
CA GLU A 226 -25.80 7.29 -10.53
C GLU A 226 -25.21 5.91 -10.77
N ILE A 227 -25.79 4.91 -10.09
CA ILE A 227 -25.38 3.52 -10.18
C ILE A 227 -26.43 2.76 -10.99
N GLU A 228 -26.02 2.19 -12.10
CA GLU A 228 -26.89 1.47 -13.03
C GLU A 228 -26.40 0.03 -13.22
N VAL A 229 -27.30 -0.95 -13.15
CA VAL A 229 -26.96 -2.37 -13.35
C VAL A 229 -27.65 -2.87 -14.61
N ASP A 230 -26.88 -3.39 -15.56
CA ASP A 230 -27.37 -3.95 -16.83
C ASP A 230 -28.37 -3.06 -17.60
N GLY A 231 -28.17 -1.74 -17.62
CA GLY A 231 -29.12 -0.84 -18.30
C GLY A 231 -30.41 -0.57 -17.51
N GLY A 232 -30.42 -0.91 -16.21
CA GLY A 232 -31.58 -0.81 -15.33
C GLY A 232 -31.93 0.62 -14.91
N GLN A 233 -32.84 0.76 -13.94
CA GLN A 233 -33.14 2.09 -13.39
C GLN A 233 -31.93 2.60 -12.56
N PRO A 234 -31.35 3.76 -12.91
CA PRO A 234 -30.23 4.31 -12.16
C PRO A 234 -30.63 4.67 -10.73
N THR A 235 -29.74 4.42 -9.78
CA THR A 235 -29.89 4.85 -8.38
C THR A 235 -28.86 5.92 -8.08
N ALA A 236 -29.31 7.16 -7.87
CA ALA A 236 -28.45 8.24 -7.43
C ALA A 236 -28.03 8.05 -5.97
N VAL A 237 -26.72 7.97 -5.73
CA VAL A 237 -26.13 7.84 -4.40
C VAL A 237 -25.16 8.99 -4.19
N PRO A 238 -25.29 9.77 -3.09
CA PRO A 238 -24.31 10.80 -2.77
C PRO A 238 -23.06 10.14 -2.17
N PHE A 239 -21.89 10.62 -2.56
CA PHE A 239 -20.60 10.19 -2.04
C PHE A 239 -19.83 11.38 -1.46
N MET A 240 -19.09 11.12 -0.40
CA MET A 240 -18.13 12.07 0.18
C MET A 240 -16.71 11.56 -0.04
N ILE A 241 -15.76 12.47 -0.18
CA ILE A 241 -14.35 12.11 -0.29
C ILE A 241 -13.82 11.76 1.10
N GLU A 242 -13.33 10.53 1.25
CA GLU A 242 -12.64 10.06 2.45
C GLU A 242 -11.13 10.04 2.18
N GLU A 243 -10.45 11.12 2.57
CA GLU A 243 -9.04 11.35 2.23
C GLU A 243 -8.11 10.27 2.79
N THR A 244 -8.32 9.84 4.03
CA THR A 244 -7.47 8.85 4.69
C THR A 244 -7.56 7.48 4.04
N ALA A 245 -8.78 7.05 3.70
CA ALA A 245 -9.01 5.76 3.05
C ALA A 245 -8.83 5.81 1.52
N ARG A 246 -8.62 7.01 0.96
CA ARG A 246 -8.53 7.27 -0.47
C ARG A 246 -9.69 6.73 -1.30
N VAL A 247 -10.92 6.94 -0.82
CA VAL A 247 -12.13 6.49 -1.50
C VAL A 247 -13.20 7.58 -1.52
N LEU A 248 -14.14 7.42 -2.45
CA LEU A 248 -15.47 7.99 -2.36
C LEU A 248 -16.33 7.06 -1.50
N GLN A 249 -16.89 7.59 -0.42
CA GLN A 249 -17.70 6.83 0.53
C GLN A 249 -19.16 7.28 0.50
N SER A 250 -20.08 6.33 0.34
CA SER A 250 -21.51 6.60 0.46
C SER A 250 -21.93 6.75 1.93
N PRO A 251 -23.11 7.34 2.20
CA PRO A 251 -23.85 7.13 3.44
C PRO A 251 -24.13 5.64 3.68
N THR A 252 -24.63 5.34 4.89
CA THR A 252 -25.19 4.02 5.19
C THR A 252 -26.45 3.78 4.36
N LEU A 253 -26.47 2.66 3.65
CA LEU A 253 -27.54 2.18 2.81
C LEU A 253 -28.20 0.96 3.48
N ALA A 254 -29.52 0.86 3.35
CA ALA A 254 -30.24 -0.29 3.83
C ALA A 254 -29.87 -1.52 2.98
N PRO A 255 -29.55 -2.69 3.57
CA PRO A 255 -29.22 -3.89 2.80
C PRO A 255 -30.34 -4.42 1.87
N GLY A 256 -31.55 -3.83 1.96
CA GLY A 256 -32.69 -4.17 1.12
C GLY A 256 -32.96 -3.28 -0.07
N GLN A 257 -32.07 -2.33 -0.36
CA GLN A 257 -32.26 -1.50 -1.54
C GLN A 257 -32.18 -2.38 -2.81
N PRO A 258 -33.07 -2.16 -3.80
CA PRO A 258 -33.18 -3.02 -4.98
C PRO A 258 -31.87 -3.19 -5.76
N PHE A 259 -31.01 -2.17 -5.79
CA PHE A 259 -29.77 -2.23 -6.54
C PHE A 259 -28.80 -3.32 -5.99
N PHE A 260 -28.76 -3.57 -4.67
CA PHE A 260 -27.93 -4.66 -4.12
C PHE A 260 -28.40 -6.04 -4.61
N ALA A 261 -29.71 -6.21 -4.75
CA ALA A 261 -30.29 -7.42 -5.32
C ALA A 261 -29.98 -7.53 -6.82
N ALA A 262 -29.94 -6.41 -7.54
CA ALA A 262 -29.60 -6.37 -8.96
C ALA A 262 -28.12 -6.70 -9.23
N LEU A 263 -27.20 -6.38 -8.31
CA LEU A 263 -25.78 -6.71 -8.46
C LEU A 263 -25.52 -8.22 -8.56
N MET A 264 -26.33 -9.06 -7.89
CA MET A 264 -26.10 -10.51 -7.82
C MET A 264 -26.31 -11.24 -9.16
N PRO A 265 -27.43 -11.05 -9.89
CA PRO A 265 -27.63 -11.67 -11.20
C PRO A 265 -27.04 -10.86 -12.36
N GLY A 266 -26.59 -9.61 -12.11
CA GLY A 266 -26.18 -8.71 -13.18
C GLY A 266 -24.89 -9.12 -13.90
N SER A 267 -24.64 -8.51 -15.05
CA SER A 267 -23.44 -8.71 -15.86
C SER A 267 -22.43 -7.58 -15.67
N PHE A 268 -22.90 -6.34 -15.56
CA PHE A 268 -22.09 -5.16 -15.31
C PHE A 268 -22.83 -4.12 -14.46
N VAL A 269 -22.06 -3.26 -13.78
CA VAL A 269 -22.55 -2.07 -13.10
C VAL A 269 -21.79 -0.85 -13.60
N GLU A 270 -22.52 0.21 -13.93
CA GLU A 270 -22.00 1.48 -14.41
C GLU A 270 -22.17 2.55 -13.33
N LEU A 271 -21.11 3.33 -13.12
CA LEU A 271 -21.10 4.49 -12.24
C LEU A 271 -20.99 5.73 -13.13
N HIS A 272 -22.00 6.59 -13.05
CA HIS A 272 -22.07 7.84 -13.80
C HIS A 272 -21.87 9.00 -12.81
N LEU A 273 -20.73 9.68 -12.92
CA LEU A 273 -20.41 10.79 -12.03
C LEU A 273 -20.77 12.12 -12.71
N GLY A 274 -21.68 12.88 -12.09
CA GLY A 274 -22.02 14.24 -12.53
C GLY A 274 -22.68 14.32 -13.91
N GLY A 275 -23.31 13.25 -14.39
CA GLY A 275 -24.01 13.20 -15.69
C GLY A 275 -23.10 13.31 -16.92
N SER A 276 -21.77 13.27 -16.76
CA SER A 276 -20.79 13.29 -17.85
C SER A 276 -20.32 11.87 -18.18
N LEU A 277 -20.22 11.57 -19.48
CA LEU A 277 -19.62 10.31 -19.95
C LEU A 277 -18.12 10.22 -19.67
N GLU A 278 -17.43 11.34 -19.42
CA GLU A 278 -15.98 11.37 -19.13
C GLU A 278 -15.61 10.58 -17.87
N HIS A 279 -16.57 10.46 -16.95
CA HIS A 279 -16.40 9.73 -15.69
C HIS A 279 -17.25 8.47 -15.62
N LEU A 280 -17.80 8.02 -16.76
CA LEU A 280 -18.43 6.71 -16.82
C LEU A 280 -17.42 5.63 -16.48
N ARG A 281 -17.78 4.76 -15.54
CA ARG A 281 -16.96 3.60 -15.18
C ARG A 281 -17.82 2.36 -15.14
N SER A 282 -17.40 1.35 -15.90
CA SER A 282 -18.07 0.06 -15.99
C SER A 282 -17.27 -0.99 -15.23
N PHE A 283 -17.96 -1.74 -14.38
CA PHE A 283 -17.41 -2.82 -13.59
C PHE A 283 -18.13 -4.12 -13.95
N THR A 284 -17.38 -5.19 -14.19
CA THR A 284 -18.00 -6.51 -14.35
C THR A 284 -18.62 -7.00 -13.05
N LEU A 285 -19.76 -7.69 -13.13
CA LEU A 285 -20.40 -8.37 -12.02
C LEU A 285 -20.05 -9.86 -11.96
N LYS A 286 -18.99 -10.29 -12.66
CA LYS A 286 -18.48 -11.67 -12.53
C LYS A 286 -18.20 -11.99 -11.06
N GLY A 287 -18.82 -13.05 -10.55
CA GLY A 287 -18.67 -13.49 -9.15
C GLY A 287 -19.45 -12.69 -8.11
N SER A 288 -20.19 -11.66 -8.51
CA SER A 288 -20.95 -10.79 -7.59
C SER A 288 -21.99 -11.58 -6.80
N SER A 289 -22.67 -12.56 -7.42
CA SER A 289 -23.67 -13.39 -6.76
C SER A 289 -23.16 -14.01 -5.45
N GLN A 290 -22.00 -14.68 -5.51
CA GLN A 290 -21.39 -15.27 -4.33
C GLN A 290 -20.89 -14.21 -3.35
N ALA A 291 -20.24 -13.17 -3.86
CA ALA A 291 -19.59 -12.18 -3.01
C ALA A 291 -20.59 -11.28 -2.27
N VAL A 292 -21.53 -10.68 -3.00
CA VAL A 292 -22.59 -9.82 -2.47
C VAL A 292 -23.56 -10.65 -1.63
N GLY A 293 -23.89 -11.88 -2.04
CA GLY A 293 -24.70 -12.79 -1.24
C GLY A 293 -24.07 -13.10 0.13
N GLY A 294 -22.78 -13.45 0.15
CA GLY A 294 -22.02 -13.68 1.38
C GLY A 294 -21.97 -12.43 2.29
N LEU A 295 -21.80 -11.25 1.68
CA LEU A 295 -21.86 -9.98 2.40
C LEU A 295 -23.23 -9.72 3.03
N LEU A 296 -24.32 -9.88 2.26
CA LEU A 296 -25.68 -9.65 2.76
C LEU A 296 -26.01 -10.60 3.91
N GLN A 297 -25.59 -11.87 3.80
CA GLN A 297 -25.73 -12.84 4.88
C GLN A 297 -24.96 -12.41 6.13
N ALA A 298 -23.68 -12.04 5.98
CA ALA A 298 -22.85 -11.56 7.09
C ALA A 298 -23.37 -10.25 7.71
N CYS A 299 -24.08 -9.43 6.93
CA CYS A 299 -24.68 -8.18 7.38
C CYS A 299 -26.06 -8.36 8.06
N GLY A 300 -26.50 -9.60 8.30
CA GLY A 300 -27.75 -9.91 9.00
C GLY A 300 -28.96 -10.07 8.09
N ARG A 301 -28.77 -10.37 6.79
CA ARG A 301 -29.84 -10.70 5.82
C ARG A 301 -29.63 -12.08 5.16
N GLY A 302 -29.38 -13.10 5.98
CA GLY A 302 -29.44 -14.51 5.57
C GLY A 302 -30.83 -15.09 5.74
#